data_AF-A0A523BVQ2-F1
#
_entry.id   AF-A0A523BVQ2-F1
#
_cell.length_a   1.000
_cell.length_b   1.000
_cell.length_c   1.000
_cell.angle_alpha   90.00
_cell.angle_beta   90.00
_cell.angle_gamma   90.00
#
_symmetry.space_group_name_H-M   'P 1'
#
loop_
_entity.id
_entity.type
_entity.pdbx_description
1 polymer ?
#
loop_
_entity_poly.entity_id
_entity_poly.type
_entity_poly.pdbx_seq_one_letter_code
_entity_poly.pdbx_strand_id
1 'polypeptide(L)'
;MENDVQKKQEERKHPGVERVYKNDQIAIYWEPSLCIHVGNCFRGLPKVFDPQARPWVAVDADTADRIARVVETCPTGALHYERLDGGTQESIPAETTIDARPNGPLFIHGPLKIIEVGGHVIREDTRAALCRCGHSENKPFCDGTHRLIGFKTTK
;
A
#
# COMPACT_ATOMS: atom_id res chain seq x y z
N MET A 1 4.35 -20.99 24.19
CA MET A 1 5.47 -20.87 23.24
C MET A 1 4.88 -20.96 21.84
N GLU A 2 4.13 -19.93 21.45
CA GLU A 2 3.57 -19.81 20.09
C GLU A 2 4.63 -19.19 19.19
N ASN A 3 4.77 -19.76 18.00
CA ASN A 3 6.03 -19.86 17.26
C ASN A 3 6.55 -18.52 16.72
N ASP A 4 7.82 -18.23 17.02
CA ASP A 4 8.65 -17.19 16.36
C ASP A 4 8.63 -17.26 14.82
N VAL A 5 8.22 -18.39 14.24
CA VAL A 5 8.07 -18.59 12.79
C VAL A 5 6.85 -17.86 12.23
N GLN A 6 5.70 -17.87 12.93
CA GLN A 6 4.51 -17.12 12.50
C GLN A 6 4.75 -15.62 12.63
N LYS A 7 5.38 -15.19 13.73
CA LYS A 7 5.78 -13.80 13.95
C LYS A 7 6.75 -13.30 12.88
N LYS A 8 7.73 -14.11 12.48
CA LYS A 8 8.65 -13.79 11.36
C LYS A 8 7.95 -13.78 10.00
N GLN A 9 6.90 -14.58 9.79
CA GLN A 9 6.14 -14.57 8.53
C GLN A 9 5.21 -13.35 8.44
N GLU A 10 4.64 -12.89 9.56
CA GLU A 10 3.87 -11.64 9.64
C GLU A 10 4.77 -10.40 9.51
N GLU A 11 5.90 -10.36 10.21
CA GLU A 11 6.92 -9.29 10.11
C GLU A 11 7.54 -9.21 8.70
N ARG A 12 7.67 -10.34 7.99
CA ARG A 12 8.21 -10.39 6.61
C ARG A 12 7.23 -9.92 5.54
N LYS A 13 5.93 -9.89 5.80
CA LYS A 13 4.96 -9.44 4.80
C LYS A 13 4.94 -7.91 4.68
N HIS A 14 5.36 -7.17 5.72
CA HIS A 14 5.23 -5.72 5.77
C HIS A 14 6.29 -5.01 6.65
N PRO A 15 7.57 -4.96 6.22
CA PRO A 15 8.66 -4.45 7.07
C PRO A 15 8.54 -2.95 7.44
N GLY A 16 7.66 -2.18 6.79
CA GLY A 16 7.46 -0.75 7.04
C GLY A 16 6.08 -0.36 7.58
N VAL A 17 5.24 -1.31 8.01
CA VAL A 17 3.94 -0.95 8.60
C VAL A 17 4.13 -0.21 9.92
N GLU A 18 3.64 1.04 9.95
CA GLU A 18 3.72 1.89 11.13
C GLU A 18 2.44 1.87 11.95
N ARG A 19 1.28 1.58 11.34
CA ARG A 19 -0.01 1.59 12.02
C ARG A 19 -0.90 0.43 11.58
N VAL A 20 -1.61 -0.14 12.55
CA VAL A 20 -2.64 -1.16 12.34
C VAL A 20 -3.94 -0.69 12.96
N TYR A 21 -5.03 -0.72 12.19
CA TYR A 21 -6.39 -0.43 12.65
C TYR A 21 -7.21 -1.70 12.51
N LYS A 22 -7.77 -2.21 13.60
CA LYS A 22 -8.42 -3.53 13.60
C LYS A 22 -9.70 -3.56 14.40
N ASN A 23 -10.61 -4.43 13.98
CA ASN A 23 -11.74 -4.91 14.77
C ASN A 23 -11.83 -6.44 14.63
N ASP A 24 -12.97 -7.03 15.01
CA ASP A 24 -13.15 -8.49 14.98
C ASP A 24 -13.23 -9.08 13.56
N GLN A 25 -13.40 -8.25 12.53
CA GLN A 25 -13.62 -8.69 11.15
C GLN A 25 -12.43 -8.41 10.22
N ILE A 26 -11.69 -7.33 10.46
CA ILE A 26 -10.63 -6.88 9.56
C ILE A 26 -9.53 -6.12 10.30
N ALA A 27 -8.29 -6.32 9.88
CA ALA A 27 -7.15 -5.47 10.20
C ALA A 27 -6.70 -4.71 8.95
N ILE A 28 -6.50 -3.40 9.06
CA ILE A 28 -5.94 -2.52 8.02
C ILE A 28 -4.53 -2.15 8.44
N TYR A 29 -3.57 -2.48 7.58
CA TYR A 29 -2.17 -2.16 7.74
C TYR A 29 -1.84 -0.92 6.92
N TRP A 30 -1.19 0.06 7.52
CA TRP A 30 -0.80 1.31 6.85
C TRP A 30 0.69 1.60 6.99
N GLU A 31 1.34 1.77 5.84
CA GLU A 31 2.73 2.17 5.68
C GLU A 31 2.77 3.58 5.05
N PRO A 32 2.88 4.64 5.87
CA PRO A 32 2.76 6.01 5.40
C PRO A 32 3.91 6.43 4.46
N SER A 33 5.10 5.84 4.61
CA SER A 33 6.27 6.09 3.75
C SER A 33 6.01 5.80 2.26
N LEU A 34 5.01 4.96 1.94
CA LEU A 34 4.59 4.65 0.58
C LEU A 34 3.34 5.41 0.10
N CYS A 35 2.71 6.19 0.97
CA CYS A 35 1.48 6.88 0.63
C CYS A 35 1.77 8.20 -0.10
N ILE A 36 1.57 8.23 -1.42
CA ILE A 36 1.69 9.48 -2.21
C ILE A 36 0.37 10.27 -2.30
N HIS A 37 -0.57 9.97 -1.41
CA HIS A 37 -1.90 10.58 -1.33
C HIS A 37 -2.66 10.59 -2.68
N VAL A 38 -2.72 9.44 -3.37
CA VAL A 38 -3.57 9.27 -4.57
C VAL A 38 -5.04 9.53 -4.25
N GLY A 39 -5.45 9.28 -3.00
CA GLY A 39 -6.76 9.67 -2.46
C GLY A 39 -7.89 8.68 -2.72
N ASN A 40 -7.60 7.49 -3.25
CA ASN A 40 -8.62 6.48 -3.54
C ASN A 40 -9.34 6.00 -2.26
N CYS A 41 -8.62 5.87 -1.14
CA CYS A 41 -9.19 5.48 0.15
C CYS A 41 -10.23 6.50 0.66
N PHE A 42 -9.83 7.77 0.82
CA PHE A 42 -10.72 8.85 1.27
C PHE A 42 -11.91 9.05 0.32
N ARG A 43 -11.69 9.06 -1.00
CA ARG A 43 -12.78 9.24 -1.97
C ARG A 43 -13.73 8.03 -2.02
N GLY A 44 -13.20 6.82 -1.82
CA GLY A 44 -13.97 5.58 -1.88
C GLY A 44 -14.80 5.32 -0.62
N LEU A 45 -14.30 5.71 0.55
CA LEU A 45 -14.98 5.48 1.83
C LEU A 45 -14.63 6.52 2.90
N PRO A 46 -15.10 7.78 2.76
CA PRO A 46 -14.68 8.89 3.61
C PRO A 46 -15.08 8.75 5.09
N LYS A 47 -16.10 7.94 5.39
CA LYS A 47 -16.48 7.65 6.78
C LYS A 47 -15.51 6.70 7.50
N VAL A 48 -14.73 5.93 6.75
CA VAL A 48 -13.68 5.05 7.29
C VAL A 48 -12.34 5.74 7.20
N PHE A 49 -11.98 6.28 6.04
CA PHE A 49 -10.70 6.95 5.81
C PHE A 49 -10.91 8.45 5.78
N ASP A 50 -10.46 9.19 6.80
CA ASP A 50 -10.54 10.64 6.89
C ASP A 50 -9.19 11.24 7.34
N PRO A 51 -8.42 11.89 6.44
CA PRO A 51 -7.14 12.53 6.77
C PRO A 51 -7.22 13.60 7.87
N GLN A 52 -8.39 14.17 8.12
CA GLN A 52 -8.61 15.19 9.15
C GLN A 52 -8.92 14.57 10.53
N ALA A 53 -9.45 13.35 10.56
CA ALA A 53 -9.78 12.64 11.79
C ALA A 53 -8.53 12.09 12.51
N ARG A 54 -8.68 11.85 13.82
CA ARG A 54 -7.68 11.18 14.67
C ARG A 54 -8.41 10.16 15.57
N PRO A 55 -8.26 8.84 15.33
CA PRO A 55 -7.51 8.21 14.23
C PRO A 55 -8.10 8.56 12.85
N TRP A 56 -7.27 8.55 11.81
CA TRP A 56 -7.72 8.82 10.43
C TRP A 56 -8.44 7.62 9.79
N VAL A 57 -8.38 6.46 10.45
CA VAL A 57 -9.06 5.23 10.05
C VAL A 57 -10.06 4.82 11.14
N ALA A 58 -11.34 4.94 10.85
CA ALA A 58 -12.44 4.46 11.68
C ALA A 58 -12.89 3.08 11.17
N VAL A 59 -12.18 2.03 11.59
CA VAL A 59 -12.39 0.64 11.09
C VAL A 59 -13.80 0.10 11.37
N ASP A 60 -14.50 0.62 12.38
CA ASP A 60 -15.87 0.22 12.73
C ASP A 60 -16.96 1.00 11.98
N ALA A 61 -16.58 1.96 11.13
CA ALA A 61 -17.56 2.81 10.44
C ALA A 61 -18.21 2.13 9.22
N ASP A 62 -17.74 0.96 8.78
CA ASP A 62 -18.37 0.17 7.71
C ASP A 62 -18.06 -1.33 7.81
N THR A 63 -18.68 -2.13 6.93
CA THR A 63 -18.42 -3.55 6.82
C THR A 63 -17.01 -3.82 6.33
N ALA A 64 -16.40 -4.91 6.82
CA ALA A 64 -15.09 -5.36 6.38
C ALA A 64 -15.00 -5.53 4.85
N ASP A 65 -16.10 -5.93 4.19
CA ASP A 65 -16.17 -6.07 2.73
C ASP A 65 -16.00 -4.75 1.99
N ARG A 66 -16.63 -3.69 2.48
CA ARG A 66 -16.50 -2.36 1.86
C ARG A 66 -15.13 -1.76 2.11
N ILE A 67 -14.59 -1.99 3.31
CA ILE A 67 -13.25 -1.56 3.67
C ILE A 67 -12.20 -2.25 2.78
N ALA A 68 -12.24 -3.59 2.70
CA ALA A 68 -11.35 -4.40 1.87
C ALA A 68 -11.33 -3.90 0.41
N ARG A 69 -12.50 -3.78 -0.22
CA ARG A 69 -12.62 -3.28 -1.60
C ARG A 69 -11.97 -1.92 -1.81
N VAL A 70 -12.00 -1.04 -0.81
CA VAL A 70 -11.42 0.31 -0.91
C VAL A 70 -9.92 0.27 -0.67
N VAL A 71 -9.45 -0.56 0.26
CA VAL A 71 -8.01 -0.80 0.49
C VAL A 71 -7.32 -1.32 -0.78
N GLU A 72 -7.96 -2.23 -1.51
CA GLU A 72 -7.45 -2.78 -2.78
C GLU A 72 -7.21 -1.68 -3.85
N THR A 73 -7.96 -0.58 -3.80
CA THR A 73 -7.77 0.55 -4.74
C THR A 73 -6.51 1.37 -4.48
N CYS A 74 -5.77 1.13 -3.39
CA CYS A 74 -4.51 1.81 -3.11
C CYS A 74 -3.41 1.35 -4.08
N PRO A 75 -2.96 2.16 -5.05
CA PRO A 75 -2.04 1.67 -6.09
C PRO A 75 -0.58 1.57 -5.62
N THR A 76 -0.27 2.04 -4.41
CA THR A 76 1.12 2.16 -3.93
C THR A 76 1.57 1.03 -3.01
N GLY A 77 0.64 0.16 -2.58
CA GLY A 77 0.92 -0.81 -1.50
C GLY A 77 0.99 -0.17 -0.11
N ALA A 78 0.64 1.12 0.04
CA ALA A 78 0.64 1.77 1.36
C ALA A 78 -0.47 1.27 2.29
N LEU A 79 -1.55 0.69 1.74
CA LEU A 79 -2.64 0.09 2.48
C LEU A 79 -2.80 -1.37 2.07
N HIS A 80 -2.85 -2.23 3.08
CA HIS A 80 -3.14 -3.65 2.99
C HIS A 80 -4.19 -4.01 4.03
N TYR A 81 -4.81 -5.17 3.88
CA TYR A 81 -5.74 -5.68 4.88
C TYR A 81 -5.58 -7.17 5.11
N GLU A 82 -6.11 -7.63 6.24
CA GLU A 82 -6.33 -9.03 6.54
C GLU A 82 -7.75 -9.22 7.05
N ARG A 83 -8.48 -10.17 6.47
CA ARG A 83 -9.77 -10.62 7.00
C ARG A 83 -9.57 -11.55 8.17
N LEU A 84 -10.19 -11.18 9.29
CA LEU A 84 -10.19 -11.93 10.54
C LEU A 84 -11.48 -12.75 10.71
N ASP A 85 -12.52 -12.42 9.94
CA ASP A 85 -13.81 -13.13 9.89
C ASP A 85 -13.86 -14.28 8.87
N GLY A 86 -12.73 -14.61 8.23
CA GLY A 86 -12.67 -15.62 7.18
C GLY A 86 -13.21 -15.16 5.82
N GLY A 87 -13.48 -13.86 5.64
CA GLY A 87 -13.81 -13.28 4.35
C GLY A 87 -12.67 -13.37 3.32
N THR A 88 -12.95 -12.97 2.08
CA THR A 88 -11.97 -12.98 0.99
C THR A 88 -10.77 -12.09 1.31
N GLN A 89 -9.57 -12.66 1.18
CA GLN A 89 -8.30 -11.92 1.27
C GLN A 89 -7.94 -11.29 -0.08
N GLU A 90 -7.04 -10.30 -0.06
CA GLU A 90 -6.48 -9.73 -1.28
C GLU A 90 -5.85 -10.84 -2.13
N SER A 91 -6.27 -10.94 -3.39
CA SER A 91 -5.76 -11.94 -4.31
C SER A 91 -4.46 -11.46 -4.97
N ILE A 92 -3.53 -12.39 -5.19
CA ILE A 92 -2.32 -12.11 -5.96
C ILE A 92 -2.70 -12.16 -7.44
N PRO A 93 -2.51 -11.07 -8.21
CA PRO A 93 -2.79 -11.08 -9.64
C PRO A 93 -1.92 -12.11 -10.37
N ALA A 94 -2.45 -12.72 -11.43
CA ALA A 94 -1.71 -13.73 -12.21
C ALA A 94 -0.56 -13.13 -13.03
N GLU A 95 -0.68 -11.85 -13.40
CA GLU A 95 0.27 -11.15 -14.24
C GLU A 95 0.69 -9.83 -13.58
N THR A 96 1.95 -9.44 -13.83
CA THR A 96 2.46 -8.14 -13.41
C THR A 96 2.24 -7.11 -14.50
N THR A 97 1.52 -6.05 -14.17
CA THR A 97 1.27 -4.89 -15.02
C THR A 97 2.04 -3.69 -14.49
N ILE A 98 2.46 -2.81 -15.40
CA ILE A 98 3.13 -1.54 -15.08
C ILE A 98 2.39 -0.41 -15.80
N ASP A 99 1.75 0.47 -15.04
CA ASP A 99 1.12 1.71 -15.55
C ASP A 99 2.08 2.89 -15.37
N ALA A 100 2.59 3.40 -16.50
CA ALA A 100 3.40 4.61 -16.53
C ALA A 100 2.50 5.85 -16.48
N ARG A 101 2.21 6.34 -15.28
CA ARG A 101 1.32 7.49 -15.11
C ARG A 101 1.92 8.76 -15.72
N PRO A 102 1.20 9.48 -16.59
CA PRO A 102 1.66 10.76 -17.13
C PRO A 102 2.15 11.69 -16.00
N ASN A 103 3.35 12.24 -16.16
CA ASN A 103 3.98 13.15 -15.19
C ASN A 103 4.18 12.54 -13.79
N GLY A 104 4.08 11.22 -13.65
CA GLY A 104 4.00 10.52 -12.37
C GLY A 104 4.83 9.24 -12.30
N PRO A 105 4.61 8.43 -11.24
CA PRO A 105 5.36 7.21 -10.99
C PRO A 105 5.02 6.09 -11.99
N LEU A 106 5.78 5.00 -11.87
CA LEU A 106 5.37 3.70 -12.39
C LEU A 106 4.54 3.00 -11.31
N PHE A 107 3.25 2.76 -11.55
CA PHE A 107 2.47 1.88 -10.69
C PHE A 107 2.64 0.44 -11.15
N ILE A 108 3.06 -0.43 -10.24
CA ILE A 108 3.20 -1.87 -10.48
C ILE A 108 2.05 -2.57 -9.76
N HIS A 109 1.40 -3.50 -10.45
CA HIS A 109 0.37 -4.35 -9.87
C HIS A 109 0.54 -5.80 -10.34
N GLY A 110 0.75 -6.71 -9.40
CA GLY A 110 1.09 -8.12 -9.61
C GLY A 110 2.20 -8.57 -8.67
N PRO A 111 2.56 -9.86 -8.68
CA PRO A 111 3.61 -10.40 -7.81
C PRO A 111 4.93 -9.67 -8.09
N LEU A 112 5.44 -8.96 -7.08
CA LEU A 112 6.67 -8.17 -7.24
C LEU A 112 7.63 -8.39 -6.08
N LYS A 113 8.92 -8.41 -6.43
CA LYS A 113 10.05 -8.48 -5.52
C LYS A 113 11.06 -7.42 -5.93
N ILE A 114 11.31 -6.46 -5.03
CA ILE A 114 12.25 -5.36 -5.25
C ILE A 114 13.55 -5.72 -4.53
N ILE A 115 14.64 -5.71 -5.28
CA ILE A 115 15.96 -6.16 -4.84
C ILE A 115 16.94 -5.01 -5.01
N GLU A 116 17.69 -4.69 -3.97
CA GLU A 116 18.73 -3.66 -4.04
C GLU A 116 20.06 -4.20 -4.59
N VAL A 117 20.99 -3.28 -4.83
CA VAL A 117 22.37 -3.63 -5.19
C VAL A 117 22.99 -4.40 -4.02
N GLY A 118 23.35 -5.66 -4.25
CA GLY A 118 23.80 -6.59 -3.20
C GLY A 118 22.89 -7.82 -3.03
N GLY A 119 21.74 -7.85 -3.72
CA GLY A 119 20.86 -9.02 -3.74
C GLY A 119 19.89 -9.10 -2.55
N HIS A 120 19.90 -8.11 -1.67
CA HIS A 120 18.95 -8.03 -0.57
C HIS A 120 17.57 -7.61 -1.07
N VAL A 121 16.54 -8.26 -0.51
CA VAL A 121 15.15 -8.03 -0.87
C VAL A 121 14.62 -6.91 0.00
N ILE A 122 14.37 -5.75 -0.61
CA ILE A 122 13.85 -4.59 0.12
C ILE A 122 12.32 -4.58 0.19
N ARG A 123 11.63 -5.30 -0.72
CA ARG A 123 10.17 -5.47 -0.64
C ARG A 123 9.69 -6.70 -1.43
N GLU A 124 8.70 -7.39 -0.90
CA GLU A 124 7.81 -8.31 -1.62
C GLU A 124 6.37 -7.83 -1.42
N ASP A 125 5.62 -7.62 -2.51
CA ASP A 125 4.26 -7.04 -2.45
C ASP A 125 3.46 -7.44 -3.71
N THR A 126 2.20 -7.01 -3.80
CA THR A 126 1.38 -7.02 -5.02
C THR A 126 1.31 -5.63 -5.67
N ARG A 127 1.60 -4.56 -4.92
CA ARG A 127 1.44 -3.17 -5.38
C ARG A 127 2.62 -2.31 -4.99
N ALA A 128 3.08 -1.46 -5.90
CA ALA A 128 4.14 -0.49 -5.63
C ALA A 128 4.04 0.74 -6.54
N ALA A 129 4.48 1.89 -6.03
CA ALA A 129 4.71 3.08 -6.85
C ALA A 129 6.21 3.38 -6.90
N LEU A 130 6.84 3.19 -8.07
CA LEU A 130 8.27 3.46 -8.24
C LEU A 130 8.53 4.87 -8.77
N CYS A 131 9.61 5.48 -8.29
CA CYS A 131 10.04 6.79 -8.71
C CYS A 131 10.47 6.78 -10.18
N ARG A 132 9.80 7.58 -11.01
CA ARG A 132 10.17 7.82 -12.41
C ARG A 132 10.87 9.17 -12.64
N CYS A 133 10.71 10.11 -11.72
CA CYS A 133 11.21 11.48 -11.89
C CYS A 133 12.69 11.66 -11.51
N GLY A 134 13.30 10.70 -10.80
CA GLY A 134 14.68 10.77 -10.31
C GLY A 134 14.89 11.50 -8.97
N HIS A 135 13.89 12.24 -8.47
CA HIS A 135 14.05 13.13 -7.32
C HIS A 135 13.43 12.63 -5.99
N SER A 136 12.82 11.44 -5.95
CA SER A 136 12.26 10.90 -4.69
C SER A 136 13.33 10.82 -3.59
N GLU A 137 13.01 11.16 -2.35
CA GLU A 137 13.87 10.94 -1.18
C GLU A 137 13.71 9.51 -0.61
N ASN A 138 12.63 8.81 -0.98
CA ASN A 138 12.34 7.44 -0.57
C ASN A 138 12.63 6.41 -1.70
N LYS A 139 13.78 6.51 -2.37
CA LYS A 139 14.09 5.61 -3.50
C LYS A 139 14.17 4.15 -3.05
N PRO A 140 13.73 3.19 -3.90
CA PRO A 140 13.24 3.36 -5.27
C PRO A 140 11.76 3.77 -5.39
N PHE A 141 11.07 3.95 -4.27
CA PHE A 141 9.65 4.30 -4.23
C PHE A 141 9.42 5.76 -4.59
N CYS A 142 8.20 6.05 -5.04
CA CYS A 142 7.71 7.41 -5.23
C CYS A 142 7.24 7.98 -3.89
N ASP A 143 7.65 9.21 -3.59
CA ASP A 143 7.25 9.99 -2.41
C ASP A 143 6.31 11.17 -2.76
N GLY A 144 6.00 11.35 -4.04
CA GLY A 144 5.20 12.47 -4.54
C GLY A 144 6.01 13.67 -5.05
N THR A 145 7.33 13.69 -4.92
CA THR A 145 8.23 14.81 -5.31
C THR A 145 8.07 15.22 -6.78
N HIS A 146 7.67 14.29 -7.66
CA HIS A 146 7.37 14.58 -9.07
C HIS A 146 6.36 15.74 -9.27
N ARG A 147 5.40 15.92 -8.34
CA ARG A 147 4.44 17.02 -8.39
C ARG A 147 5.10 18.36 -8.07
N LEU A 148 6.01 18.38 -7.09
CA LEU A 148 6.69 19.58 -6.61
C LEU A 148 7.65 20.15 -7.66
N ILE A 149 8.38 19.26 -8.35
CA ILE A 149 9.36 19.66 -9.38
C ILE A 149 8.74 19.85 -10.77
N GLY A 150 7.42 19.60 -10.91
CA GLY A 150 6.72 19.72 -12.18
C GLY A 150 7.20 18.73 -13.24
N PHE A 151 7.54 17.49 -12.86
CA PHE A 151 8.02 16.45 -13.78
C PHE A 151 7.06 16.29 -14.98
N LYS A 152 7.61 16.25 -16.19
CA LYS A 152 6.83 16.10 -17.43
C LYS A 152 7.26 14.86 -18.21
N THR A 153 6.29 14.11 -18.73
CA THR A 153 6.56 13.01 -19.67
C THR A 153 5.86 13.23 -21.00
N THR A 154 6.52 12.79 -22.07
CA THR A 154 6.02 12.91 -23.45
C THR A 154 5.22 11.70 -23.92
N LYS A 155 5.22 10.63 -23.11
CA LYS A 155 4.40 9.42 -23.23
C LYS A 155 3.98 8.98 -21.82
#